data_AF-A0A1Q5MSG7-F1
#
_entry.id   AF-A0A1Q5MSG7-F1
#
_cell.length_a   1.000
_cell.length_b   1.000
_cell.length_c   1.000
_cell.angle_alpha   90.00
_cell.angle_beta   90.00
_cell.angle_gamma   90.00
#
_symmetry.space_group_name_H-M   'P 1'
#
loop_
_entity.id
_entity.type
_entity.pdbx_description
1 polymer ?
#
loop_
_entity_poly.entity_id
_entity_poly.type
_entity_poly.pdbx_seq_one_letter_code
_entity_poly.pdbx_strand_id
1 'polypeptide(L)'
;MTPPLDFTDGQIYVDYSHMQNAADDMVHQTKAIDSILTNLEAELQELQRTWEGDDKAVYGEKQAAWNHAVEEMKRILAENSALLGDVSDSYQYSEKSLTSLWESVRIGS
;
A
#
# COMPACT_ATOMS: atom_id res chain seq x y z
N MET A 1 8.70 -47.87 11.26
CA MET A 1 9.16 -46.52 11.65
C MET A 1 8.71 -45.57 10.55
N THR A 2 7.50 -45.02 10.69
CA THR A 2 6.98 -43.98 9.79
C THR A 2 7.67 -42.67 10.13
N PRO A 3 8.16 -41.89 9.16
CA PRO A 3 8.73 -40.59 9.46
C PRO A 3 7.63 -39.69 10.04
N PRO A 4 7.94 -38.80 11.00
CA PRO A 4 6.97 -37.86 11.53
C PRO A 4 6.54 -36.92 10.40
N LEU A 5 5.22 -36.79 10.21
CA LEU A 5 4.64 -35.73 9.39
C LEU A 5 4.96 -34.41 10.08
N ASP A 6 5.74 -33.57 9.41
CA ASP A 6 6.07 -32.22 9.87
C ASP A 6 4.88 -31.30 9.58
N PHE A 7 4.26 -30.78 10.64
CA PHE A 7 3.07 -29.93 10.58
C PHE A 7 3.41 -28.42 10.55
N THR A 8 4.63 -28.05 10.14
CA THR A 8 4.99 -26.64 9.91
C THR A 8 4.09 -25.95 8.87
N ASP A 9 3.39 -26.72 8.05
CA ASP A 9 2.41 -26.28 7.04
C ASP A 9 1.29 -25.39 7.63
N GLY A 10 0.88 -25.65 8.87
CA GLY A 10 -0.15 -24.85 9.56
C GLY A 10 0.34 -23.49 10.05
N GLN A 11 1.63 -23.35 10.39
CA GLN A 11 2.20 -22.05 10.79
C GLN A 11 2.41 -21.15 9.57
N ILE A 12 2.89 -21.74 8.48
CA ILE A 12 3.08 -21.05 7.19
C ILE A 12 1.75 -20.46 6.69
N TYR A 13 0.66 -21.24 6.69
CA TYR A 13 -0.65 -20.76 6.24
C TYR A 13 -1.27 -19.67 7.14
N VAL A 14 -1.15 -19.79 8.46
CA VAL A 14 -1.67 -18.80 9.42
C VAL A 14 -0.92 -17.47 9.28
N ASP A 15 0.41 -17.49 9.18
CA ASP A 15 1.23 -16.28 9.05
C ASP A 15 0.90 -15.49 7.77
N TYR A 16 0.53 -16.15 6.67
CA TYR A 16 0.16 -15.47 5.42
C TYR A 16 -1.17 -14.72 5.47
N SER A 17 -2.18 -15.27 6.15
CA SER A 17 -3.48 -14.61 6.28
C SER A 17 -3.40 -13.25 6.99
N HIS A 18 -2.48 -13.11 7.94
CA HIS A 18 -2.22 -11.85 8.63
C HIS A 18 -1.55 -10.82 7.72
N MET A 19 -0.69 -11.27 6.80
CA MET A 19 -0.01 -10.40 5.84
C MET A 19 -0.97 -9.84 4.79
N GLN A 20 -1.93 -10.63 4.30
CA GLN A 20 -2.95 -10.17 3.36
C GLN A 20 -3.78 -9.02 3.96
N ASN A 21 -4.28 -9.22 5.18
CA ASN A 21 -5.04 -8.18 5.87
C ASN A 21 -4.22 -6.89 6.05
N ALA A 22 -2.93 -7.02 6.38
CA ALA A 22 -2.03 -5.87 6.51
C ALA A 22 -1.81 -5.14 5.17
N ALA A 23 -1.68 -5.87 4.06
CA ALA A 23 -1.53 -5.27 2.73
C ALA A 23 -2.79 -4.50 2.31
N ASP A 24 -3.97 -5.08 2.51
CA ASP A 24 -5.25 -4.43 2.23
C ASP A 24 -5.44 -3.17 3.09
N ASP A 25 -5.13 -3.26 4.39
CA ASP A 25 -5.16 -2.12 5.31
C ASP A 25 -4.21 -0.99 4.85
N MET A 26 -3.01 -1.33 4.39
CA MET A 26 -2.05 -0.35 3.88
C MET A 26 -2.53 0.32 2.59
N VAL A 27 -3.19 -0.40 1.68
CA VAL A 27 -3.82 0.19 0.48
C VAL A 27 -4.92 1.17 0.88
N HIS A 28 -5.75 0.82 1.87
CA HIS A 28 -6.79 1.70 2.38
C HIS A 28 -6.22 2.97 3.03
N GLN A 29 -5.18 2.81 3.86
CA GLN A 29 -4.49 3.95 4.49
C GLN A 29 -3.84 4.86 3.45
N THR A 30 -3.23 4.28 2.40
CA THR A 30 -2.64 5.05 1.31
C THR A 30 -3.67 5.93 0.60
N LYS A 31 -4.85 5.38 0.29
CA LYS A 31 -5.97 6.15 -0.29
C LYS A 31 -6.47 7.24 0.66
N ALA A 32 -6.50 6.98 1.96
CA ALA A 32 -6.89 7.99 2.94
C ALA A 32 -5.88 9.15 3.00
N ILE A 33 -4.58 8.86 2.94
CA ILE A 33 -3.52 9.88 2.89
C ILE A 33 -3.64 10.72 1.61
N ASP A 34 -3.87 10.09 0.45
CA ASP A 34 -4.04 10.80 -0.82
C ASP A 34 -5.23 11.78 -0.79
N SER A 35 -6.34 11.37 -0.18
CA SER A 35 -7.50 12.25 0.04
C SER A 35 -7.17 13.45 0.95
N ILE A 36 -6.43 13.21 2.04
CA ILE A 36 -5.96 14.27 2.94
C ILE A 36 -5.07 15.26 2.18
N LEU A 37 -4.12 14.77 1.38
CA LEU A 37 -3.23 15.60 0.57
C LEU A 37 -4.01 16.45 -0.43
N THR A 38 -5.02 15.87 -1.07
CA THR A 38 -5.90 16.58 -2.02
C THR A 38 -6.68 17.70 -1.34
N ASN A 39 -7.20 17.46 -0.12
CA ASN A 39 -7.91 18.49 0.64
C ASN A 39 -6.96 19.61 1.09
N LEU A 40 -5.76 19.25 1.56
CA LEU A 40 -4.73 20.21 1.95
C LEU A 40 -4.31 21.12 0.79
N GLU A 41 -4.18 20.56 -0.42
CA GLU A 41 -3.91 21.34 -1.63
C GLU A 41 -5.04 22.33 -1.92
N ALA A 42 -6.30 21.92 -1.80
CA ALA A 42 -7.45 22.81 -2.00
C ALA A 42 -7.50 23.94 -0.97
N GLU A 43 -7.23 23.64 0.31
CA GLU A 43 -7.13 24.64 1.38
C GLU A 43 -5.98 25.62 1.12
N LEU A 44 -4.83 25.13 0.66
CA LEU A 44 -3.69 25.97 0.32
C LEU A 44 -4.00 26.91 -0.87
N GLN A 45 -4.71 26.42 -1.88
CA GLN A 45 -5.14 27.25 -3.02
C GLN A 45 -6.06 28.40 -2.60
N GLU A 46 -6.97 28.15 -1.66
CA GLU A 46 -7.81 29.21 -1.11
C GLU A 46 -6.99 30.20 -0.29
N LEU A 47 -6.08 29.70 0.55
CA LEU A 47 -5.19 30.53 1.35
C LEU A 47 -4.30 31.43 0.48
N GLN A 48 -3.81 30.95 -0.66
CA GLN A 48 -3.03 31.74 -1.61
C GLN A 48 -3.78 32.98 -2.13
N ARG A 49 -5.11 32.92 -2.24
CA ARG A 49 -5.92 34.07 -2.69
C ARG A 49 -5.94 35.21 -1.68
N THR A 50 -5.66 34.90 -0.41
CA THR A 50 -5.64 35.89 0.68
C THR A 50 -4.30 36.60 0.82
N TRP A 51 -3.26 36.16 0.11
CA TRP A 51 -1.90 36.70 0.22
C TRP A 51 -1.69 37.90 -0.72
N GLU A 52 -2.06 39.10 -0.27
CA GLU A 52 -1.73 40.37 -0.94
C GLU A 52 -0.61 41.12 -0.19
N GLY A 53 0.36 41.71 -0.90
CA GLY A 53 1.42 42.56 -0.31
C GLY A 53 2.86 42.26 -0.76
N ASP A 54 3.82 42.97 -0.14
CA ASP A 54 5.24 43.06 -0.56
C ASP A 54 6.08 41.78 -0.37
N ASP A 55 5.60 40.79 0.40
CA ASP A 55 6.32 39.52 0.65
C ASP A 55 5.98 38.41 -0.36
N LYS A 56 5.44 38.77 -1.53
CA LYS A 56 4.97 37.87 -2.59
C LYS A 56 6.02 36.83 -3.05
N ALA A 57 7.30 37.18 -3.01
CA ALA A 57 8.40 36.29 -3.40
C ALA A 57 8.57 35.12 -2.42
N VAL A 58 8.54 35.39 -1.11
CA VAL A 58 8.68 34.36 -0.08
C VAL A 58 7.50 33.39 -0.12
N TYR A 59 6.29 33.90 -0.34
CA TYR A 59 5.11 33.05 -0.49
C TYR A 59 5.19 32.11 -1.70
N GLY A 60 5.63 32.62 -2.85
CA GLY A 60 5.84 31.79 -4.04
C GLY A 60 6.85 30.67 -3.83
N GLU A 61 7.94 30.94 -3.11
CA GLU A 61 8.94 29.92 -2.75
C GLU A 61 8.35 28.83 -1.85
N LYS A 62 7.59 29.21 -0.82
CA LYS A 62 6.96 28.25 0.10
C LYS A 62 5.90 27.41 -0.60
N GLN A 63 5.11 28.03 -1.47
CA GLN A 63 4.12 27.34 -2.30
C GLN A 63 4.78 26.31 -3.21
N ALA A 64 5.85 26.70 -3.93
CA ALA A 64 6.55 25.77 -4.82
C ALA A 64 7.15 24.58 -4.05
N ALA A 65 7.75 24.83 -2.89
CA ALA A 65 8.30 23.78 -2.04
C ALA A 65 7.22 22.82 -1.52
N TRP A 66 6.06 23.37 -1.12
CA TRP A 66 4.91 22.57 -0.71
C TRP A 66 4.39 21.68 -1.84
N ASN A 67 4.12 22.27 -3.01
CA ASN A 67 3.61 21.54 -4.17
C ASN A 67 4.56 20.38 -4.55
N HIS A 68 5.87 20.64 -4.53
CA HIS A 68 6.87 19.60 -4.77
C HIS A 68 6.80 18.47 -3.73
N ALA A 69 6.67 18.80 -2.44
CA ALA A 69 6.56 17.80 -1.38
C ALA A 69 5.28 16.95 -1.51
N VAL A 70 4.15 17.57 -1.89
CA VAL A 70 2.88 16.86 -2.13
C VAL A 70 3.00 15.88 -3.30
N GLU A 71 3.56 16.32 -4.42
CA GLU A 71 3.74 15.45 -5.58
C GLU A 71 4.70 14.28 -5.28
N GLU A 72 5.76 14.52 -4.52
CA GLU A 72 6.66 13.45 -4.09
C GLU A 72 5.97 12.45 -3.16
N MET A 73 5.13 12.92 -2.22
CA MET A 73 4.32 12.05 -1.38
C MET A 73 3.35 11.21 -2.21
N LYS A 74 2.64 11.81 -3.17
CA LYS A 74 1.76 11.06 -4.10
C LYS A 74 2.51 9.99 -4.88
N ARG A 75 3.72 10.31 -5.37
CA ARG A 75 4.58 9.35 -6.08
C ARG A 75 4.90 8.15 -5.19
N ILE A 76 5.40 8.39 -3.97
CA ILE A 76 5.75 7.33 -3.02
C ILE A 76 4.53 6.49 -2.65
N LEU A 77 3.37 7.10 -2.47
CA LEU A 77 2.11 6.40 -2.18
C LEU A 77 1.65 5.52 -3.34
N ALA A 78 1.76 6.01 -4.58
CA ALA A 78 1.44 5.24 -5.78
C ALA A 78 2.39 4.03 -5.93
N GLU A 79 3.70 4.25 -5.73
CA GLU A 79 4.72 3.19 -5.77
C GLU A 79 4.48 2.12 -4.70
N ASN A 80 4.17 2.52 -3.47
CA ASN A 80 3.83 1.58 -2.40
C ASN A 80 2.54 0.82 -2.70
N SER A 81 1.50 1.49 -3.22
CA SER A 81 0.24 0.83 -3.58
C SER A 81 0.45 -0.22 -4.68
N ALA A 82 1.26 0.10 -5.70
CA ALA A 82 1.61 -0.83 -6.77
C ALA A 82 2.38 -2.04 -6.22
N LEU A 83 3.41 -1.79 -5.41
CA LEU A 83 4.20 -2.85 -4.78
C LEU A 83 3.34 -3.78 -3.92
N LEU A 84 2.42 -3.23 -3.13
CA LEU A 84 1.50 -4.03 -2.31
C LEU A 84 0.53 -4.85 -3.16
N GLY A 85 0.07 -4.30 -4.29
CA GLY A 85 -0.72 -5.04 -5.29
C GLY A 85 0.05 -6.23 -5.85
N ASP A 86 1.27 -6.01 -6.32
CA ASP A 86 2.13 -7.07 -6.87
C ASP A 86 2.41 -8.18 -5.85
N VAL A 87 2.63 -7.79 -4.60
CA VAL A 87 2.85 -8.69 -3.47
C VAL A 87 1.59 -9.52 -3.19
N SER A 88 0.42 -8.87 -3.11
CA SER A 88 -0.89 -9.54 -2.94
C SER A 88 -1.18 -10.54 -4.07
N ASP A 89 -1.00 -10.15 -5.32
CA ASP A 89 -1.25 -11.01 -6.49
C ASP A 89 -0.31 -12.22 -6.52
N SER A 90 0.97 -12.00 -6.23
CA SER A 90 1.97 -13.07 -6.13
C SER A 90 1.60 -14.08 -5.05
N TYR A 91 1.06 -13.61 -3.92
CA TYR A 91 0.60 -14.49 -2.84
C TYR A 91 -0.64 -15.31 -3.21
N GLN A 92 -1.67 -14.67 -3.79
CA GLN A 92 -2.87 -15.39 -4.23
C GLN A 92 -2.55 -16.48 -5.26
N TYR A 93 -1.58 -16.23 -6.13
CA TYR A 93 -1.11 -17.22 -7.10
C TYR A 93 -0.44 -18.42 -6.39
N SER A 94 0.46 -18.15 -5.44
CA SER A 94 1.16 -19.18 -4.68
C SER A 94 0.20 -20.06 -3.87
N GLU A 95 -0.79 -19.45 -3.20
CA GLU A 95 -1.80 -20.19 -2.42
C GLU A 95 -2.62 -21.12 -3.30
N LYS A 96 -3.13 -20.63 -4.44
CA LYS A 96 -3.89 -21.45 -5.40
C LYS A 96 -3.07 -22.62 -5.91
N SER A 97 -1.78 -22.40 -6.20
CA SER A 97 -0.89 -23.46 -6.67
C SER A 97 -0.65 -24.51 -5.58
N LEU A 98 -0.39 -24.11 -4.35
CA LEU A 98 -0.17 -25.03 -3.22
C LEU A 98 -1.44 -25.84 -2.91
N THR A 99 -2.60 -25.17 -2.86
CA THR A 99 -3.89 -25.83 -2.63
C THR A 99 -4.17 -26.88 -3.70
N SER A 100 -3.95 -26.54 -4.97
CA SER A 100 -4.11 -27.47 -6.09
C SER A 100 -3.17 -28.68 -6.01
N LEU A 101 -1.92 -28.47 -5.58
CA LEU A 101 -0.96 -29.55 -5.36
C LEU A 101 -1.45 -30.51 -4.27
N TRP A 102 -1.90 -29.99 -3.12
CA TRP A 102 -2.40 -30.82 -2.03
C TRP A 102 -3.71 -31.55 -2.37
N GLU A 103 -4.63 -30.92 -3.09
CA GLU A 103 -5.82 -31.58 -3.62
C GLU A 103 -5.46 -32.76 -4.54
N SER A 104 -4.47 -32.57 -5.42
CA SER A 104 -4.02 -33.63 -6.34
C SER A 104 -3.39 -34.82 -5.60
N VAL A 105 -2.59 -34.56 -4.56
CA VAL A 105 -1.96 -35.62 -3.73
C VAL A 105 -3.02 -36.40 -2.95
N ARG A 106 -4.06 -35.74 -2.44
CA ARG A 106 -5.16 -36.38 -1.70
C ARG A 106 -6.04 -37.27 -2.57
N ILE A 107 -6.15 -36.99 -3.87
CA ILE A 107 -6.95 -37.80 -4.81
C ILE A 107 -6.15 -39.00 -5.34
N GLY A 108 -4.82 -38.94 -5.31
CA GLY A 108 -3.91 -39.98 -5.82
C GLY A 108 -3.46 -41.06 -4.83
N SER A 109 -3.94 -41.04 -3.59
CA SER A 109 -3.65 -42.03 -2.52
C SER A 109 -4.90 -42.83 -2.13
#